data_AF-A0A821R1W1-F1
#
_entry.id   AF-A0A821R1W1-F1
#
_cell.length_a   1.000
_cell.length_b   1.000
_cell.length_c   1.000
_cell.angle_alpha   90.00
_cell.angle_beta   90.00
_cell.angle_gamma   90.00
#
_symmetry.space_group_name_H-M   'P 1'
#
loop_
_entity.id
_entity.type
_entity.pdbx_description
1 polymer ?
#
loop_
_entity_poly.entity_id
_entity_poly.type
_entity_poly.pdbx_seq_one_letter_code
_entity_poly.pdbx_strand_id
1 'polypeptide(L)' 'HPQLSSCLDQNDENILQHLKRVDVEEHEDIKSGYSIKFTFDKNPYFENDSIVKEYSVTESSETQCKSTPIRWK' A
#
# COMPACT_ATOMS: atom_id res chain seq x y z
N HIS A 1 -3.91 -13.31 8.25
CA HIS A 1 -5.16 -13.59 7.52
C HIS A 1 -4.86 -14.61 6.42
N PRO A 2 -5.58 -15.74 6.32
CA PRO A 2 -5.20 -16.89 5.48
C PRO A 2 -4.89 -16.56 4.01
N GLN A 3 -5.66 -15.64 3.40
CA GLN A 3 -5.44 -15.22 2.00
C GLN A 3 -4.28 -14.24 1.84
N LEU A 4 -3.93 -13.49 2.88
CA LEU A 4 -2.80 -12.56 2.82
C LEU A 4 -1.49 -13.28 3.12
N SER A 5 -1.48 -14.22 4.06
CA SER A 5 -0.29 -15.01 4.40
C SER A 5 0.22 -15.87 3.25
N SER A 6 -0.65 -16.28 2.32
CA SER A 6 -0.21 -17.03 1.13
C SER A 6 0.53 -16.17 0.10
N CYS A 7 0.44 -14.85 0.21
CA CYS A 7 1.04 -13.90 -0.73
C CYS A 7 2.35 -13.28 -0.19
N LEU A 8 2.77 -13.65 1.01
CA LEU A 8 3.92 -13.10 1.70
C LEU A 8 5.00 -14.16 1.81
N ASP A 9 6.23 -13.80 1.48
CA ASP A 9 7.39 -14.63 1.78
C ASP A 9 8.04 -14.26 3.13
N GLN A 10 9.10 -14.97 3.50
CA GLN A 10 9.79 -14.73 4.77
C GLN A 10 10.39 -13.32 4.89
N ASN A 11 10.84 -12.74 3.78
CA ASN A 11 11.38 -11.38 3.76
C ASN A 11 10.26 -10.35 3.92
N ASP A 12 9.12 -10.58 3.26
CA ASP A 12 7.94 -9.73 3.41
C ASP A 12 7.44 -9.73 4.86
N GLU A 13 7.43 -10.89 5.52
CA GLU A 13 7.09 -11.00 6.95
C GLU A 13 8.01 -10.12 7.80
N ASN A 14 9.31 -10.14 7.55
CA ASN A 14 10.28 -9.32 8.29
C ASN A 14 10.07 -7.82 8.05
N ILE A 15 9.75 -7.41 6.81
CA ILE A 15 9.40 -6.04 6.49
C ILE A 15 8.12 -5.61 7.22
N LEU A 16 7.10 -6.48 7.22
CA LEU A 16 5.81 -6.21 7.84
C LEU A 16 5.86 -6.17 9.37
N GLN A 17 6.91 -6.69 10.01
CA GLN A 17 7.14 -6.45 11.45
C GLN A 17 7.33 -4.96 11.77
N HIS A 18 7.76 -4.16 10.79
CA HIS A 18 7.88 -2.71 10.93
C HIS A 18 6.61 -1.96 10.51
N LEU A 19 5.56 -2.65 10.06
CA LEU A 19 4.29 -2.03 9.70
C LEU A 19 3.60 -1.55 10.97
N LYS A 20 3.46 -0.24 11.08
CA LYS A 20 2.83 0.42 12.23
C LYS A 20 1.32 0.54 12.06
N ARG A 21 0.87 0.85 10.85
CA ARG A 21 -0.53 1.15 10.58
C ARG A 21 -0.88 0.90 9.12
N VAL A 22 -2.10 0.43 8.90
CA VAL A 22 -2.73 0.38 7.59
C VAL A 22 -3.96 1.28 7.63
N ASP A 23 -4.04 2.21 6.71
CA ASP A 23 -5.17 3.10 6.50
C ASP A 23 -5.79 2.85 5.14
N VAL A 24 -7.12 2.86 5.09
CA VAL A 24 -7.89 2.85 3.84
C VAL A 24 -8.64 4.17 3.79
N GLU A 25 -8.32 4.99 2.79
CA GLU A 25 -8.97 6.27 2.56
C GLU A 25 -9.85 6.15 1.32
N GLU A 26 -11.16 6.22 1.54
CA GLU A 26 -12.16 6.31 0.47
C GLU A 26 -12.37 7.78 0.12
N HIS A 27 -12.35 8.10 -1.18
CA HIS A 27 -12.66 9.46 -1.63
C HIS A 27 -14.17 9.69 -1.57
N GLU A 28 -14.59 10.96 -1.43
CA GLU A 28 -16.01 11.34 -1.21
C GLU A 28 -16.99 10.80 -2.27
N ASP A 29 -16.49 10.51 -3.47
CA ASP A 29 -17.25 9.84 -4.52
C ASP A 29 -16.73 8.42 -4.77
N ILE A 30 -17.63 7.44 -4.84
CA ILE A 30 -17.33 6.03 -5.18
C ILE A 30 -16.57 5.90 -6.52
N LYS A 31 -16.73 6.87 -7.42
CA LYS A 31 -16.04 6.93 -8.72
C LYS A 31 -14.60 7.42 -8.62
N SER A 32 -14.25 8.16 -7.56
CA SER A 32 -12.93 8.75 -7.37
C SER A 32 -11.91 7.74 -6.85
N GLY A 33 -12.38 6.60 -6.32
CA GLY A 33 -11.56 5.46 -5.95
C GLY A 33 -11.17 5.42 -4.47
N TYR A 34 -10.10 4.69 -4.16
CA TYR A 34 -9.60 4.52 -2.80
C TYR A 34 -8.08 4.41 -2.77
N SER A 35 -7.49 4.77 -1.64
CA SER A 35 -6.07 4.54 -1.39
C SER A 35 -5.86 3.67 -0.16
N ILE A 36 -4.88 2.78 -0.25
CA ILE A 36 -4.39 1.97 0.87
C ILE A 36 -3.02 2.49 1.23
N LYS A 37 -2.86 2.97 2.46
CA LYS A 37 -1.60 3.49 2.98
C LYS A 37 -1.03 2.57 4.05
N PHE A 38 0.16 2.07 3.79
CA PHE A 38 0.98 1.31 4.72
C PHE A 38 2.00 2.25 5.35
N THR A 39 1.92 2.47 6.66
CA THR A 39 2.86 3.32 7.41
C THR A 39 3.81 2.43 8.19
N PHE A 40 5.11 2.67 8.04
CA PHE A 40 6.16 1.86 8.66
C PHE A 40 6.95 2.69 9.68
N ASP A 41 7.44 2.03 10.73
CA ASP A 41 8.54 2.57 11.50
C ASP A 41 9.85 2.47 10.70
N LYS A 42 10.89 3.20 11.14
CA LYS A 42 12.22 3.12 10.50
C LYS A 42 12.69 1.67 10.46
N ASN A 43 13.07 1.22 9.27
CA ASN A 43 13.46 -0.17 9.02
C ASN A 43 14.70 -0.23 8.10
N PRO A 44 15.41 -1.37 8.05
CA PRO A 44 16.63 -1.52 7.27
C PRO A 44 16.40 -1.72 5.77
N TYR A 45 15.16 -1.88 5.31
CA TYR A 45 14.85 -2.32 3.95
C TYR A 45 14.65 -1.16 2.96
N PHE A 46 13.95 -0.11 3.39
CA PHE A 46 13.67 1.06 2.55
C PHE A 46 13.65 2.37 3.35
N GLU A 47 13.68 3.49 2.64
CA GLU A 47 13.63 4.86 3.21
C GLU A 47 12.21 5.44 3.29
N ASN A 48 11.21 4.77 2.73
CA ASN A 48 9.83 5.24 2.77
C ASN A 48 9.26 5.14 4.19
N ASP A 49 8.74 6.24 4.73
CA ASP A 49 7.93 6.19 5.96
C ASP A 49 6.52 5.63 5.69
N SER A 50 6.04 5.78 4.45
CA SER A 50 4.79 5.17 4.01
C SER A 50 4.82 4.75 2.54
N ILE A 51 4.09 3.68 2.23
CA ILE A 51 3.82 3.19 0.88
C ILE A 51 2.32 3.32 0.65
N VAL A 52 1.92 4.05 -0.38
CA VAL A 52 0.52 4.26 -0.75
C VAL A 52 0.26 3.55 -2.06
N LYS A 53 -0.84 2.81 -2.11
CA LYS A 53 -1.40 2.25 -3.34
C LYS A 53 -2.76 2.88 -3.58
N GLU A 54 -2.87 3.65 -4.64
CA GLU A 54 -4.06 4.39 -5.03
C GLU A 54 -4.72 3.68 -6.21
N TYR A 55 -6.04 3.55 -6.15
CA TYR A 55 -6.88 3.03 -7.20
C TYR A 55 -7.92 4.09 -7.54
N SER A 56 -8.05 4.43 -8.82
CA SER A 56 -9.03 5.41 -9.29
C SER A 56 -9.70 4.93 -10.57
N VAL A 57 -10.89 5.44 -10.85
CA VAL A 57 -11.60 5.19 -12.11
C VAL A 57 -11.63 6.49 -12.91
N THR A 58 -11.18 6.44 -14.16
CA THR A 58 -11.16 7.60 -15.05
C THR A 58 -12.55 7.89 -15.62
N GLU A 59 -12.71 9.05 -16.26
CA GLU A 59 -13.93 9.37 -17.02
C GLU A 59 -14.21 8.36 -18.16
N SER A 60 -13.16 7.74 -18.72
CA SER A 60 -13.26 6.64 -19.69
C SER A 60 -13.73 5.31 -19.08
N SER A 61 -14.07 5.27 -17.80
CA SER A 61 -14.40 4.05 -17.03
C SER A 61 -13.26 3.04 -16.96
N GLU A 62 -12.02 3.49 -17.15
CA GLU A 62 -10.82 2.66 -17.00
C GLU A 62 -10.31 2.75 -15.57
N THR A 63 -9.89 1.62 -15.00
CA THR A 63 -9.24 1.61 -13.68
C THR A 63 -7.76 1.95 -13.82
N GLN A 64 -7.31 2.95 -13.08
CA GLN A 64 -5.90 3.28 -12.94
C GLN A 64 -5.42 2.89 -11.54
N CYS A 65 -4.16 2.45 -11.46
CA CYS A 65 -3.49 2.23 -10.19
C CYS A 65 -2.15 2.97 -10.18
N LYS A 66 -1.90 3.67 -9.08
CA LYS A 66 -0.61 4.30 -8.79
C LYS A 66 -0.07 3.76 -7.48
N SER A 67 1.24 3.66 -7.38
CA SER A 67 1.91 3.19 -6.17
C SER A 67 3.10 4.07 -5.87
N THR A 68 3.37 4.32 -4.59
CA THR A 68 4.59 4.97 -4.16
C THR A 68 5.80 4.15 -4.63
N PRO A 69 6.76 4.73 -5.38
CA PRO A 69 8.00 4.05 -5.69
C PRO A 69 8.77 3.73 -4.40
N ILE A 70 9.19 2.48 -4.25
CA ILE A 70 9.95 2.03 -3.08
C ILE A 70 11.41 2.42 -3.26
N ARG A 71 11.97 3.12 -2.27
CA ARG A 71 13.38 3.52 -2.20
C ARG A 71 14.13 2.53 -1.32
N TRP A 72 14.55 1.43 -1.94
CA TRP A 72 15.32 0.36 -1.30
C TRP A 72 16.70 0.83 -0.84
N LYS A 73 17.21 0.22 0.23
CA LYS A 73 18.57 0.41 0.77
C LYS A 73 19.53 -0.67 0.31
#